data_AF-A0A7C5XJV9-F1
#
_entry.id   AF-A0A7C5XJV9-F1
#
_cell.length_a   1.000
_cell.length_b   1.000
_cell.length_c   1.000
_cell.angle_alpha   90.00
_cell.angle_beta   90.00
_cell.angle_gamma   90.00
#
_symmetry.space_group_name_H-M   'P 1'
#
loop_
_entity.id
_entity.type
_entity.pdbx_description
1 polymer ?
#
loop_
_entity_poly.entity_id
_entity_poly.type
_entity_poly.pdbx_seq_one_letter_code
_entity_poly.pdbx_strand_id
1 'polypeptide(L)'
;MELERLALAGSAISLAIGGYMLYGVVPLYLTVGTTLEVVLLLLSLALFDRKPFRYLALVLNFLLLATLFDPAHVSAYERFGTDVWITALDVLSFLAFGVFPLTFLIAYFSKRKSNRRTL
;
A
#
# COMPACT_ATOMS: atom_id res chain seq x y z
N MET A 1 2.69 -16.21 -8.40
CA MET A 1 2.31 -14.80 -8.68
C MET A 1 1.17 -14.33 -7.79
N GLU A 2 0.44 -15.25 -7.15
CA GLU A 2 -0.72 -14.90 -6.32
C GLU A 2 -0.38 -13.98 -5.15
N LEU A 3 0.73 -14.23 -4.43
CA LEU A 3 1.08 -13.40 -3.26
C LEU A 3 1.34 -11.92 -3.60
N GLU A 4 1.90 -11.61 -4.76
CA GLU A 4 2.12 -10.22 -5.21
C GLU A 4 0.78 -9.53 -5.48
N ARG A 5 -0.15 -10.24 -6.13
CA ARG A 5 -1.48 -9.73 -6.44
C ARG A 5 -2.33 -9.55 -5.19
N LEU A 6 -2.25 -10.50 -4.25
CA LEU A 6 -2.91 -10.40 -2.95
C LEU A 6 -2.37 -9.24 -2.13
N ALA A 7 -1.05 -9.02 -2.13
CA ALA A 7 -0.45 -7.87 -1.47
C ALA A 7 -0.93 -6.55 -2.09
N LEU A 8 -0.93 -6.43 -3.43
CA LEU A 8 -1.46 -5.24 -4.11
C LEU A 8 -2.92 -4.98 -3.77
N ALA A 9 -3.76 -6.03 -3.79
CA ALA A 9 -5.17 -5.94 -3.43
C ALA A 9 -5.34 -5.52 -1.97
N GLY A 10 -4.54 -6.09 -1.06
CA GLY A 10 -4.52 -5.72 0.35
C GLY A 10 -4.23 -4.24 0.56
N SER A 11 -3.15 -3.72 -0.04
CA SER A 11 -2.83 -2.29 0.03
C SER A 11 -3.99 -1.45 -0.51
N ALA A 12 -4.52 -1.78 -1.69
CA ALA A 12 -5.61 -1.02 -2.30
C ALA A 12 -6.88 -0.99 -1.43
N ILE A 13 -7.26 -2.13 -0.84
CA ILE A 13 -8.42 -2.24 0.04
C ILE A 13 -8.20 -1.44 1.33
N SER A 14 -7.05 -1.60 1.97
CA SER A 14 -6.74 -0.87 3.21
C SER A 14 -6.70 0.65 2.98
N LEU A 15 -6.09 1.10 1.89
CA LEU A 15 -6.09 2.52 1.48
C LEU A 15 -7.50 3.02 1.15
N ALA A 16 -8.32 2.23 0.45
CA ALA A 16 -9.68 2.62 0.11
C ALA A 16 -10.54 2.80 1.37
N ILE A 17 -10.46 1.86 2.33
CA ILE A 17 -11.19 1.95 3.59
C ILE A 17 -10.67 3.13 4.43
N GLY A 18 -9.35 3.24 4.62
CA GLY A 18 -8.75 4.33 5.41
C GLY A 18 -9.00 5.72 4.78
N GLY A 19 -8.87 5.83 3.46
CA GLY A 19 -9.18 7.05 2.71
C GLY A 19 -10.65 7.44 2.78
N TYR A 20 -11.57 6.46 2.76
CA TYR A 20 -13.00 6.71 2.97
C TYR A 20 -13.28 7.20 4.39
N MET A 21 -12.65 6.59 5.40
CA MET A 21 -12.79 7.06 6.79
C MET A 21 -12.32 8.52 6.94
N LEU A 22 -11.23 8.90 6.27
CA LEU A 22 -10.70 10.27 6.31
C LEU A 22 -11.46 11.27 5.42
N TYR A 23 -12.45 10.82 4.65
CA TYR A 23 -13.20 11.68 3.74
C TYR A 23 -13.92 12.81 4.50
N GLY A 24 -13.67 14.06 4.11
CA GLY A 24 -14.22 15.24 4.78
C GLY A 24 -13.56 15.59 6.13
N VAL A 25 -12.63 14.76 6.62
CA VAL A 25 -11.82 15.03 7.83
C VAL A 25 -10.49 15.68 7.44
N VAL A 26 -9.88 15.22 6.35
CA VAL A 26 -8.60 15.74 5.86
C VAL A 26 -8.78 16.70 4.68
N PRO A 27 -7.79 17.58 4.41
CA PRO A 27 -7.82 18.43 3.23
C PRO A 27 -8.03 17.65 1.94
N LEU A 28 -8.80 18.25 1.02
CA LEU A 28 -9.22 17.60 -0.24
C LEU A 28 -8.05 17.03 -1.06
N TYR A 29 -6.89 17.70 -1.06
CA TYR A 29 -5.73 17.24 -1.82
C TYR A 29 -5.18 15.88 -1.32
N LEU A 30 -5.28 15.58 -0.02
CA LEU A 30 -4.90 14.27 0.52
C LEU A 30 -5.89 13.20 0.07
N THR A 31 -7.19 13.48 0.13
CA THR A 31 -8.23 12.57 -0.35
C THR A 31 -8.05 12.24 -1.84
N VAL A 32 -7.76 13.25 -2.66
CA VAL A 32 -7.48 13.06 -4.09
C VAL A 32 -6.22 12.23 -4.30
N GLY A 33 -5.16 12.50 -3.53
CA GLY A 33 -3.91 11.72 -3.56
C GLY A 33 -4.14 10.24 -3.24
N THR A 34 -4.81 9.95 -2.12
CA THR A 34 -5.16 8.58 -1.71
C THR A 34 -6.04 7.88 -2.75
N THR A 35 -7.01 8.59 -3.34
CA THR A 35 -7.87 8.04 -4.40
C THR A 35 -7.04 7.66 -5.63
N LEU A 36 -6.10 8.52 -6.03
CA LEU A 36 -5.20 8.26 -7.15
C LEU A 36 -4.31 7.04 -6.87
N GLU A 37 -3.76 6.90 -5.67
CA GLU A 37 -2.96 5.74 -5.26
C GLU A 37 -3.77 4.44 -5.37
N VAL A 38 -5.00 4.42 -4.86
CA VAL A 38 -5.90 3.27 -4.98
C VAL A 38 -6.14 2.92 -6.44
N VAL A 39 -6.45 3.90 -7.29
CA VAL A 39 -6.67 3.66 -8.72
C VAL A 39 -5.42 3.09 -9.39
N LEU A 40 -4.24 3.61 -9.09
CA LEU A 40 -2.98 3.12 -9.65
C LEU A 40 -2.64 1.70 -9.18
N LEU A 41 -2.91 1.36 -7.92
CA LEU A 41 -2.77 0.01 -7.39
C LEU A 41 -3.73 -0.97 -8.06
N LEU A 42 -5.00 -0.60 -8.23
CA LEU A 42 -6.01 -1.41 -8.91
C LEU A 42 -5.69 -1.60 -10.40
N LEU A 43 -5.23 -0.54 -11.07
CA LEU A 43 -4.80 -0.59 -12.46
C LEU A 43 -3.58 -1.53 -12.61
N SER A 44 -2.62 -1.42 -11.70
CA SER A 44 -1.45 -2.28 -11.65
C SER A 44 -1.82 -3.75 -11.39
N LEU A 45 -2.79 -4.00 -10.50
CA LEU A 45 -3.33 -5.33 -10.20
C LEU A 45 -4.05 -5.93 -11.42
N ALA A 46 -4.94 -5.17 -12.06
CA ALA A 46 -5.73 -5.61 -13.21
C ALA A 46 -4.85 -5.98 -14.40
N LEU A 47 -3.75 -5.25 -14.62
CA LEU A 47 -2.87 -5.40 -15.76
C LEU A 47 -1.50 -6.00 -15.41
N PHE A 48 -1.39 -6.69 -14.27
CA PHE A 48 -0.11 -7.14 -13.68
C PHE A 48 0.75 -8.02 -14.59
N ASP A 49 0.14 -8.75 -15.54
CA ASP A 49 0.84 -9.61 -16.49
C ASP A 49 1.63 -8.80 -17.54
N ARG A 50 1.24 -7.54 -17.76
CA ARG A 50 1.94 -6.62 -18.64
C ARG A 50 3.14 -6.02 -17.90
N LYS A 51 4.33 -6.15 -18.49
CA LYS A 51 5.60 -5.62 -17.96
C LYS A 51 5.51 -4.19 -17.36
N PRO A 52 4.93 -3.18 -18.03
CA PRO A 52 4.88 -1.82 -17.47
C PRO A 52 4.11 -1.75 -16.14
N PHE A 53 2.99 -2.46 -16.02
CA PHE A 53 2.15 -2.44 -14.81
C PHE A 53 2.78 -3.20 -13.66
N ARG A 54 3.65 -4.18 -13.94
CA ARG A 54 4.48 -4.83 -12.93
C ARG A 54 5.56 -3.90 -12.38
N TYR A 55 6.16 -3.07 -13.23
CA TYR A 55 7.11 -2.04 -12.76
C TYR A 55 6.39 -0.91 -12.03
N LEU A 56 5.19 -0.53 -12.48
CA LEU A 56 4.32 0.38 -11.74
C LEU A 56 4.04 -0.16 -10.34
N ALA A 57 3.65 -1.44 -10.21
CA ALA A 57 3.47 -2.09 -8.91
C ALA A 57 4.72 -1.92 -8.04
N LEU A 58 5.89 -2.25 -8.60
CA LEU A 58 7.15 -2.18 -7.88
C LEU A 58 7.42 -0.77 -7.35
N VAL A 59 7.28 0.25 -8.21
CA VAL A 59 7.48 1.65 -7.84
C VAL A 59 6.48 2.07 -6.76
N LEU A 60 5.20 1.76 -6.94
CA LEU A 60 4.16 2.08 -5.96
C LEU A 60 4.48 1.46 -4.60
N ASN A 61 4.87 0.19 -4.53
CA ASN A 61 5.18 -0.47 -3.26
C ASN A 61 6.41 0.12 -2.56
N PHE A 62 7.41 0.63 -3.29
CA PHE A 62 8.49 1.40 -2.68
C PHE A 62 8.02 2.75 -2.15
N LEU A 63 7.19 3.46 -2.91
CA LEU A 63 6.65 4.74 -2.50
C LEU A 63 5.77 4.60 -1.26
N LEU A 64 4.89 3.60 -1.21
CA LEU A 64 4.04 3.29 -0.06
C LEU A 64 4.85 3.01 1.20
N LEU A 65 5.96 2.27 1.07
CA LEU A 65 6.83 1.99 2.21
C LEU A 65 7.54 3.25 2.72
N ALA A 66 7.86 4.19 1.82
CA ALA A 66 8.40 5.48 2.21
C ALA A 66 7.36 6.34 2.95
N THR A 67 6.08 6.25 2.56
CA THR A 67 4.99 6.99 3.20
C THR A 67 4.77 6.58 4.65
N LEU A 68 5.12 5.35 5.04
CA LEU A 68 5.04 4.88 6.43
C LEU A 68 5.79 5.79 7.42
N PHE A 69 6.83 6.50 6.97
CA PHE A 69 7.67 7.37 7.79
C PHE A 69 7.31 8.85 7.68
N ASP A 70 6.21 9.19 7.01
CA ASP A 70 5.72 10.57 6.96
C ASP A 70 5.38 11.05 8.38
N PRO A 71 5.79 12.27 8.79
CA PRO A 71 5.40 12.87 10.07
C PRO A 71 3.91 12.74 10.42
N ALA A 72 3.03 12.77 9.41
CA ALA A 72 1.59 12.59 9.62
C ALA A 72 1.24 11.20 10.19
N HIS A 73 1.90 10.14 9.70
CA HIS A 73 1.70 8.79 10.21
C HIS A 73 2.40 8.56 11.54
N VAL A 74 3.61 9.09 11.71
CA VAL A 74 4.35 8.98 12.99
C VAL A 74 3.56 9.60 14.14
N SER A 75 3.04 10.82 13.94
CA SER A 75 2.22 11.50 14.95
C SER A 75 0.87 10.80 15.21
N ALA A 76 0.29 10.14 14.21
CA ALA A 76 -0.91 9.32 14.41
C ALA A 76 -0.62 8.10 15.31
N TYR A 77 0.50 7.40 15.07
CA TYR A 77 0.90 6.24 15.86
C TYR A 77 1.19 6.56 17.33
N GLU A 78 1.62 7.78 17.65
CA GLU A 78 1.77 8.22 19.05
C GLU A 78 0.43 8.26 19.81
N ARG A 79 -0.69 8.36 19.08
CA ARG A 79 -2.06 8.38 19.63
C ARG A 79 -2.72 7.00 19.54
N PHE A 80 -1.99 5.97 19.14
CA PHE A 80 -2.51 4.62 19.02
C PHE A 80 -3.12 4.13 20.34
N GLY A 81 -4.35 3.62 20.28
CA GLY A 81 -5.05 3.05 21.45
C GLY A 81 -5.79 4.07 22.31
N THR A 82 -5.71 5.36 21.98
CA THR A 82 -6.45 6.41 22.71
C THR A 82 -7.91 6.51 22.29
N ASP A 83 -8.21 6.14 21.05
CA ASP A 83 -9.55 6.18 20.47
C ASP A 83 -9.70 5.08 19.41
N VAL A 84 -10.88 4.45 19.35
CA VAL A 84 -11.14 3.28 18.48
C VAL A 84 -11.02 3.66 17.01
N TRP A 85 -11.47 4.87 16.64
CA TRP A 85 -11.40 5.35 15.27
C TRP A 85 -9.95 5.64 14.86
N ILE A 86 -9.15 6.25 15.73
CA ILE A 86 -7.71 6.47 15.50
C ILE A 86 -6.97 5.13 15.37
N THR A 87 -7.21 4.18 16.29
CA THR A 87 -6.59 2.85 16.22
C THR A 87 -6.93 2.12 14.92
N ALA A 88 -8.18 2.19 14.46
CA ALA A 88 -8.57 1.56 13.20
C ALA A 88 -7.83 2.17 12.00
N LEU A 89 -7.70 3.51 11.96
CA LEU A 89 -6.94 4.21 10.92
C LEU A 89 -5.45 3.84 10.94
N ASP A 90 -4.87 3.71 12.12
CA ASP A 90 -3.45 3.34 12.29
C ASP A 90 -3.20 1.91 11.80
N VAL A 91 -4.08 0.97 12.12
CA VAL A 91 -4.01 -0.42 11.64
C VAL A 91 -4.12 -0.46 10.11
N LEU A 92 -5.09 0.25 9.53
CA LEU A 92 -5.26 0.33 8.09
C LEU A 92 -4.04 0.95 7.40
N SER A 93 -3.47 2.01 7.99
CA SER A 93 -2.26 2.66 7.50
C SER A 93 -1.06 1.72 7.55
N PHE A 94 -0.85 1.02 8.67
CA PHE A 94 0.26 0.07 8.81
C PHE A 94 0.13 -1.11 7.83
N LEU A 95 -1.09 -1.60 7.59
CA LEU A 95 -1.34 -2.61 6.58
C LEU A 95 -1.04 -2.09 5.17
N ALA A 96 -1.57 -0.91 4.82
CA ALA A 96 -1.48 -0.34 3.49
C ALA A 96 -0.06 0.04 3.08
N PHE A 97 0.70 0.64 3.99
CA PHE A 97 2.02 1.22 3.75
C PHE A 97 3.17 0.30 4.21
N GLY A 98 2.94 -0.56 5.20
CA GLY A 98 3.97 -1.45 5.76
C GLY A 98 3.83 -2.89 5.27
N VAL A 99 2.83 -3.60 5.80
CA VAL A 99 2.73 -5.06 5.70
C VAL A 99 2.58 -5.52 4.25
N PHE A 100 1.61 -4.96 3.52
CA PHE A 100 1.34 -5.38 2.14
C PHE A 100 2.46 -4.98 1.17
N PRO A 101 3.01 -3.75 1.20
CA PRO A 101 4.11 -3.39 0.32
C PRO A 101 5.38 -4.21 0.57
N LEU A 102 5.71 -4.47 1.83
CA LEU A 102 6.85 -5.31 2.16
C LEU A 102 6.63 -6.75 1.67
N THR A 103 5.43 -7.30 1.85
CA THR A 103 5.05 -8.64 1.34
C THR A 103 5.20 -8.70 -0.18
N PHE A 104 4.74 -7.67 -0.90
CA PHE A 104 4.90 -7.56 -2.34
C PHE A 104 6.38 -7.60 -2.74
N LEU A 105 7.22 -6.75 -2.13
CA LEU A 105 8.64 -6.65 -2.47
C LEU A 105 9.38 -7.97 -2.20
N ILE A 106 9.15 -8.58 -1.03
CA ILE A 106 9.74 -9.88 -0.68
C ILE A 106 9.33 -10.94 -1.71
N ALA A 107 8.04 -11.03 -2.05
CA ALA A 107 7.54 -12.00 -3.02
C ALA A 107 8.12 -11.78 -4.41
N TYR A 108 8.25 -10.51 -4.82
CA TYR A 108 8.78 -10.11 -6.13
C TYR A 108 10.26 -10.47 -6.30
N PHE A 109 11.09 -10.12 -5.31
CA PHE A 109 12.53 -10.40 -5.37
C PHE A 109 12.86 -11.88 -5.15
N SER A 110 12.09 -12.58 -4.32
CA SER A 110 12.32 -14.02 -4.05
C SER A 110 12.15 -14.87 -5.31
N LYS A 111 11.13 -14.60 -6.13
CA LYS A 111 10.94 -15.32 -7.41
C LYS A 111 12.06 -15.06 -8.42
N ARG A 112 12.55 -13.81 -8.50
CA ARG A 112 13.69 -13.49 -9.39
C ARG A 112 14.97 -14.20 -8.97
N LYS A 113 15.22 -14.33 -7.66
CA LYS A 113 16.37 -15.08 -7.15
C LYS A 113 16.25 -16.57 -7.46
N SER A 114 15.04 -17.15 -7.38
CA SER A 114 14.80 -18.54 -7.76
C SER A 114 15.08 -18.79 -9.25
N ASN A 115 14.56 -17.95 -10.15
CA ASN A 115 14.78 -18.13 -11.60
C ASN A 115 16.24 -17.98 -12.03
N ARG A 116 17.07 -17.24 -11.27
CA ARG A 116 18.50 -17.09 -11.53
C ARG A 116 19.35 -18.28 -11.04
N ARG A 117 18.82 -19.14 -10.17
CA ARG A 117 19.54 -20.33 -9.66
C ARG A 117 19.31 -21.58 -10.51
N THR A 118 18.32 -21.55 -11.39
CA THR A 118 17.93 -22.65 -12.29
C THR A 118 18.42 -22.45 -13.72
N LEU A 119 19.16 -21.37 -13.98
CA LEU A 119 19.88 -21.08 -15.23
C LEU A 119 21.37 -21.18 -14.96
#